data_AF-H8H1D1-F1
#
_entry.id   AF-H8H1D1-F1
#
_cell.length_a   1.000
_cell.length_b   1.000
_cell.length_c   1.000
_cell.angle_alpha   90.00
_cell.angle_beta   90.00
_cell.angle_gamma   90.00
#
_symmetry.space_group_name_H-M   'P 1'
#
loop_
_entity.id
_entity.type
_entity.pdbx_description
1 polymer ?
#
loop_
_entity_poly.entity_id
_entity_poly.type
_entity_poly.pdbx_seq_one_letter_code
_entity_poly.pdbx_strand_id
1 'polypeptide(L)'
;MHALLNVIGRAVKGGHRFEANRHYAGLLTDAECAFIDVAATHCRDFLGTAMWFYQSHPFQALQCVWPDKQGTYPWDESCSTDWQVLQPLLDTP
;
A
#
# COMPACT_ATOMS: atom_id res chain seq x y z
N MET A 1 2.75 -14.09 7.36
CA MET A 1 2.37 -12.74 6.90
C MET A 1 3.25 -12.34 5.71
N HIS A 2 3.11 -13.03 4.57
CA HIS A 2 3.85 -12.77 3.31
C HIS A 2 2.97 -13.00 2.08
N ALA A 3 1.69 -13.36 2.26
CA ALA A 3 0.83 -13.78 1.17
C ALA A 3 0.44 -12.61 0.27
N LEU A 4 -0.02 -11.49 0.86
CA LEU A 4 -0.50 -10.33 0.11
C LEU A 4 0.57 -9.73 -0.80
N LEU A 5 1.76 -9.46 -0.26
CA LEU A 5 2.86 -8.90 -1.05
C LEU A 5 3.30 -9.84 -2.19
N ASN A 6 3.28 -11.17 -1.96
CA ASN A 6 3.54 -12.15 -3.00
C ASN A 6 2.43 -12.24 -4.05
N VAL A 7 1.16 -12.05 -3.66
CA VAL A 7 0.01 -11.99 -4.59
C VAL A 7 0.17 -10.76 -5.49
N ILE A 8 0.42 -9.58 -4.90
CA ILE A 8 0.68 -8.34 -5.63
C ILE A 8 1.88 -8.52 -6.58
N GLY A 9 2.99 -9.06 -6.07
CA GLY A 9 4.20 -9.31 -6.88
C GLY A 9 3.96 -10.24 -8.06
N ARG A 10 3.14 -11.30 -7.89
CA ARG A 10 2.74 -12.17 -9.02
C ARG A 10 1.84 -11.45 -10.01
N ALA A 11 0.88 -10.65 -9.55
CA ALA A 11 0.01 -9.87 -10.42
C ALA A 11 0.81 -8.88 -11.27
N VAL A 12 1.72 -8.12 -10.65
CA VAL A 12 2.64 -7.20 -11.36
C VAL A 12 3.52 -7.96 -12.36
N LYS A 13 4.09 -9.11 -11.96
CA LYS A 13 4.87 -9.97 -12.87
C LYS A 13 4.05 -10.47 -14.06
N GLY A 14 2.74 -10.67 -13.87
CA GLY A 14 1.79 -11.05 -14.93
C GLY A 14 1.35 -9.89 -15.84
N GLY A 15 1.85 -8.68 -15.62
CA GLY A 15 1.52 -7.49 -16.41
C GLY A 15 0.38 -6.65 -15.85
N HIS A 16 -0.18 -7.00 -14.68
CA HIS A 16 -1.17 -6.16 -14.02
C HIS A 16 -0.51 -4.86 -13.53
N ARG A 17 -1.19 -3.72 -13.75
CA ARG A 17 -0.74 -2.42 -13.27
C ARG A 17 -1.73 -1.89 -12.26
N PHE A 18 -1.25 -1.60 -11.05
CA PHE A 18 -2.03 -0.93 -10.02
C PHE A 18 -1.90 0.59 -10.18
N GLU A 19 -2.98 1.29 -9.88
CA GLU A 19 -3.11 2.74 -9.88
C GLU A 19 -3.48 3.22 -8.49
N ALA A 20 -2.96 4.38 -8.09
CA ALA A 20 -3.37 5.05 -6.86
C ALA A 20 -4.86 5.43 -6.91
N ASN A 21 -5.44 5.60 -5.71
CA ASN A 21 -6.83 5.98 -5.49
C ASN A 21 -7.84 5.01 -6.11
N ARG A 22 -7.50 3.72 -6.16
CA ARG A 22 -8.38 2.64 -6.62
C ARG A 22 -8.38 1.45 -5.67
N HIS A 23 -9.51 0.75 -5.65
CA HIS A 23 -9.69 -0.52 -4.94
C HIS A 23 -9.55 -1.70 -5.90
N TYR A 24 -8.97 -2.80 -5.41
CA TYR A 24 -8.76 -4.02 -6.17
C TYR A 24 -9.19 -5.23 -5.33
N ALA A 25 -10.14 -5.98 -5.88
CA ALA A 25 -10.52 -7.30 -5.39
C ALA A 25 -9.49 -8.38 -5.76
N GLY A 26 -9.58 -9.54 -5.11
CA GLY A 26 -8.76 -10.71 -5.43
C GLY A 26 -7.34 -10.68 -4.88
N LEU A 27 -6.97 -9.61 -4.17
CA LEU A 27 -5.72 -9.54 -3.40
C LEU A 27 -5.87 -10.19 -2.01
N LEU A 28 -7.05 -10.04 -1.42
CA LEU A 28 -7.51 -10.76 -0.23
C LEU A 28 -8.74 -11.59 -0.60
N THR A 29 -9.02 -12.62 0.20
CA THR A 29 -10.16 -13.53 -0.03
C THR A 29 -11.50 -12.82 0.13
N ASP A 30 -11.64 -11.99 1.18
CA ASP A 30 -12.92 -11.44 1.62
C ASP A 30 -12.91 -9.90 1.69
N ALA A 31 -11.94 -9.25 1.05
CA ALA A 31 -11.80 -7.81 1.08
C ALA A 31 -11.08 -7.29 -0.18
N GLU A 32 -11.33 -6.02 -0.50
CA GLU A 32 -10.55 -5.28 -1.48
C GLU A 32 -9.39 -4.57 -0.79
N CYS A 33 -8.29 -4.38 -1.50
CA CYS A 33 -7.24 -3.48 -1.05
C CYS A 33 -7.26 -2.20 -1.89
N ALA A 34 -7.05 -1.06 -1.25
CA ALA A 34 -6.82 0.18 -1.95
C ALA A 34 -5.32 0.41 -2.18
N PHE A 35 -4.98 1.13 -3.23
CA PHE A 35 -3.62 1.66 -3.40
C PHE A 35 -3.64 3.17 -3.29
N ILE A 36 -2.67 3.72 -2.55
CA ILE A 36 -2.43 5.15 -2.44
C ILE A 36 -1.00 5.48 -2.87
N ASP A 37 -0.77 6.70 -3.32
CA ASP A 37 0.58 7.19 -3.60
C ASP A 37 1.40 7.27 -2.31
N VAL A 38 2.71 7.01 -2.42
CA VAL A 38 3.67 7.27 -1.35
C VAL A 38 4.37 8.59 -1.62
N ALA A 39 4.27 9.53 -0.69
CA ALA A 39 4.99 10.79 -0.74
C ALA A 39 6.50 10.53 -0.72
N ALA A 40 7.24 11.27 -1.56
CA ALA A 40 8.67 11.06 -1.73
C ALA A 40 9.50 11.25 -0.44
N THR A 41 8.97 12.01 0.53
CA THR A 41 9.57 12.20 1.86
C THR A 41 9.65 10.89 2.64
N HIS A 42 8.63 10.04 2.52
CA HIS A 42 8.56 8.72 3.19
C HIS A 42 9.43 7.65 2.52
N CYS A 43 9.82 7.83 1.25
CA CYS A 43 10.65 6.85 0.55
C CYS A 43 11.99 6.58 1.25
N ARG A 44 12.58 7.57 1.93
CA ARG A 44 13.82 7.38 2.68
C ARG A 44 13.63 6.48 3.89
N ASP A 45 12.57 6.71 4.64
CA ASP A 45 12.34 6.05 5.92
C ASP A 45 11.75 4.65 5.74
N PHE A 46 10.95 4.44 4.69
CA PHE A 46 10.25 3.18 4.44
C PHE A 46 10.84 2.34 3.29
N LEU A 47 11.51 2.97 2.32
CA LEU A 47 11.98 2.34 1.08
C LEU A 47 13.48 2.53 0.84
N GLY A 48 14.28 2.64 1.91
CA GLY A 48 15.72 2.88 1.85
C GLY A 48 16.51 1.87 1.00
N THR A 49 16.15 0.58 1.04
CA THR A 49 16.78 -0.44 0.17
C THR A 49 16.46 -0.21 -1.30
N ALA A 50 15.24 0.18 -1.63
CA ALA A 50 14.86 0.52 -3.00
C ALA A 50 15.60 1.78 -3.46
N MET A 51 15.71 2.81 -2.61
CA MET A 51 16.52 3.99 -2.91
C MET A 51 17.99 3.67 -3.19
N TRP A 52 18.59 2.78 -2.40
CA TRP A 52 19.96 2.32 -2.62
C TRP A 52 20.09 1.59 -3.97
N PHE A 53 19.17 0.66 -4.26
CA PHE A 53 19.18 -0.11 -5.49
C PHE A 53 18.99 0.76 -6.73
N TYR A 54 18.02 1.68 -6.70
CA TYR A 54 17.73 2.61 -7.79
C TYR A 54 18.67 3.84 -7.81
N GLN A 55 19.70 3.87 -6.96
CA GLN A 55 20.72 4.93 -6.90
C GLN A 55 20.12 6.35 -6.84
N SER A 56 19.09 6.53 -6.01
CA SER A 56 18.39 7.82 -5.84
C SER A 56 17.64 8.36 -7.07
N HIS A 57 17.37 7.56 -8.10
CA HIS A 57 16.42 7.98 -9.13
C HIS A 57 15.04 8.16 -8.51
N PRO A 58 14.29 9.22 -8.88
CA PRO A 58 12.92 9.38 -8.42
C PRO A 58 12.11 8.19 -8.93
N PHE A 59 11.61 7.37 -8.01
CA PHE A 59 10.66 6.31 -8.31
C PHE A 59 9.34 6.62 -7.62
N GLN A 60 8.25 6.28 -8.28
CA GLN A 60 6.93 6.30 -7.69
C GLN A 60 6.72 4.97 -6.95
N ALA A 61 6.12 5.05 -5.77
CA ALA A 61 5.74 3.88 -4.99
C ALA A 61 4.26 3.99 -4.63
N LEU A 62 3.61 2.83 -4.53
CA LEU A 62 2.24 2.70 -4.07
C LEU A 62 2.23 1.94 -2.75
N GLN A 63 1.45 2.41 -1.79
CA GLN A 63 1.14 1.68 -0.57
C GLN A 63 -0.17 0.93 -0.78
N CYS A 64 -0.15 -0.38 -0.50
CA CYS A 64 -1.36 -1.20 -0.43
C CYS A 64 -1.96 -1.08 0.97
N VAL A 65 -3.21 -0.63 1.05
CA VAL A 65 -3.96 -0.47 2.31
C VAL A 65 -5.12 -1.45 2.33
N TRP A 66 -5.25 -2.21 3.40
CA TRP A 66 -6.33 -3.17 3.59
C TRP A 66 -7.32 -2.69 4.67
N PRO A 67 -8.62 -3.00 4.52
CA PRO A 67 -9.61 -2.61 5.50
C PRO A 67 -9.51 -3.46 6.76
N ASP A 68 -10.14 -3.00 7.83
CA ASP A 68 -10.35 -3.80 9.04
C ASP A 68 -11.44 -4.87 8.85
N LYS A 69 -11.76 -5.58 9.94
CA LYS A 69 -12.81 -6.61 9.93
C LYS A 69 -14.22 -6.05 9.67
N GLN A 70 -14.43 -4.75 9.81
CA GLN A 70 -15.70 -4.07 9.50
C GLN A 70 -15.71 -3.53 8.06
N GLY A 71 -14.63 -3.68 7.29
CA GLY A 71 -14.53 -3.15 5.94
C GLY A 71 -14.14 -1.67 5.89
N THR A 72 -13.69 -1.10 7.01
CA THR A 72 -13.30 0.32 7.10
C THR A 72 -11.80 0.51 6.90
N TYR A 73 -11.42 1.59 6.24
CA TYR A 73 -10.05 1.95 5.95
C TYR A 73 -9.52 3.02 6.92
N PRO A 74 -8.20 3.21 7.05
CA PRO A 74 -7.65 4.18 7.99
C PRO A 74 -8.11 5.64 7.81
N TRP A 75 -8.53 6.02 6.61
CA TRP A 75 -9.08 7.35 6.33
C TRP A 75 -10.58 7.48 6.64
N ASP A 76 -11.27 6.37 6.93
CA ASP A 76 -12.69 6.40 7.27
C ASP A 76 -12.87 6.80 8.75
N GLU A 77 -13.83 7.69 9.01
CA GLU A 77 -14.13 8.17 10.37
C GLU A 77 -14.55 7.04 11.33
N SER A 78 -15.10 5.96 10.79
CA SER A 78 -15.54 4.78 11.55
C SER A 78 -14.39 3.82 11.89
N CYS A 79 -13.18 4.03 11.35
CA CYS A 79 -12.06 3.12 11.55
C CYS A 79 -11.45 3.29 12.95
N SER A 80 -11.26 2.17 13.65
CA SER A 80 -10.68 2.20 14.99
C SER A 80 -9.27 2.80 14.99
N THR A 81 -8.95 3.60 16.02
CA THR A 81 -7.63 4.25 16.16
C THR A 81 -6.49 3.23 16.23
N ASP A 82 -6.72 2.07 16.87
CA ASP A 82 -5.75 0.98 16.91
C ASP A 82 -5.39 0.49 15.50
N TRP A 83 -6.37 0.46 14.59
CA TRP A 83 -6.14 0.06 13.21
C TRP A 83 -5.42 1.13 12.38
N GLN A 84 -5.73 2.41 12.61
CA GLN A 84 -5.03 3.53 11.98
C GLN A 84 -3.53 3.53 12.34
N VAL A 85 -3.20 3.24 13.60
CA VAL A 85 -1.80 3.18 14.08
C VAL A 85 -1.02 2.01 13.46
N LEU A 86 -1.68 0.90 13.16
CA LEU A 86 -1.04 -0.28 12.54
C LEU A 86 -0.62 -0.05 11.09
N GLN A 87 -1.25 0.90 10.40
CA GLN A 87 -1.01 1.17 8.99
C GLN A 87 -1.03 2.69 8.74
N PRO A 88 0.06 3.39 9.10
CA PRO A 88 0.18 4.82 8.83
C PRO A 88 0.10 5.07 7.32
N LEU A 89 -0.66 6.09 6.93
CA LEU A 89 -0.79 6.52 5.55
C LEU A 89 0.43 7.33 5.16
N LEU A 90 1.06 6.96 4.05
CA LEU A 90 2.28 7.59 3.54
C LEU A 90 2.02 8.54 2.37
N ASP A 91 0.78 8.98 2.17
CA ASP A 91 0.34 9.81 1.04
C ASP A 91 0.69 11.29 1.19
N THR A 92 0.92 11.75 2.41
CA THR A 92 1.20 13.15 2.75
C THR A 92 2.60 13.31 3.33
N PRO A 93 3.31 14.42 3.01
CA PRO A 93 4.71 14.60 3.38
C PRO A 93 4.97 14.88 4.87
#